data_AF-A0A3B0VCN2-F1
#
_entry.id   AF-A0A3B0VCN2-F1
#
_cell.length_a   1.000
_cell.length_b   1.000
_cell.length_c   1.000
_cell.angle_alpha   90.00
_cell.angle_beta   90.00
_cell.angle_gamma   90.00
#
_symmetry.space_group_name_H-M   'P 1'
#
loop_
_entity.id
_entity.type
_entity.pdbx_description
1 polymer ?
#
loop_
_entity_poly.entity_id
_entity_poly.type
_entity_poly.pdbx_seq_one_letter_code
_entity_poly.pdbx_strand_id
1 'polypeptide(L)'
;MPLLNNTSFAGVDATAPCSPLNCIWLGAVARPLRLPQLGHIYLLFPGETAVSCNNSTLHPNQYSLFTAQTEALTLEPIAPDASPTLLLLLSPGFILEMAHFLNIPDSLNHLLHSISLPQGDELSFLLAELVTVCTPPAQQNTAEELMLEVVGEVLRLMQLRQQALRTLAHHKQSTIDDLLPRLLQARQYVEARYLQPIKVAGVAEVVALSEFHFARLFKAAFDMSLHQFVMRLRLDEAHRCLLTTDVSVTELGLHVGYSSLSSFIHAFKRRFGFSPAHYQRQLKMSRIEQAG
;
A
#
# COMPACT_ATOMS: atom_id res chain seq x y z
N MET A 1 17.54 8.46 16.22
CA MET A 1 18.18 7.11 16.34
C MET A 1 18.21 6.44 14.96
N PRO A 2 19.11 5.48 14.63
CA PRO A 2 19.79 5.55 13.34
C PRO A 2 18.95 5.16 12.12
N LEU A 3 19.04 6.01 11.10
CA LEU A 3 18.94 5.66 9.68
C LEU A 3 20.10 4.73 9.33
N LEU A 4 19.83 3.48 8.95
CA LEU A 4 20.86 2.58 8.42
C LEU A 4 20.97 2.78 6.92
N ASN A 5 21.91 3.64 6.49
CA ASN A 5 22.28 3.73 5.08
C ASN A 5 23.32 2.66 4.74
N ASN A 6 22.94 1.78 3.81
CA ASN A 6 23.78 0.85 3.04
C ASN A 6 24.66 -0.19 3.76
N THR A 7 24.73 -0.26 5.09
CA THR A 7 25.57 -1.26 5.78
C THR A 7 24.76 -2.19 6.69
N SER A 8 24.51 -3.38 6.14
CA SER A 8 24.26 -4.65 6.82
C SER A 8 23.27 -4.69 8.00
N PHE A 9 22.09 -5.26 7.75
CA PHE A 9 21.31 -5.99 8.76
C PHE A 9 22.12 -7.11 9.46
N ALA A 10 23.25 -7.53 8.90
CA ALA A 10 24.20 -8.44 9.53
C ALA A 10 25.04 -7.69 10.59
N GLY A 11 24.47 -7.48 11.78
CA GLY A 11 25.22 -6.90 12.91
C GLY A 11 24.43 -6.13 13.95
N VAL A 12 23.09 -6.09 13.90
CA VAL A 12 22.30 -5.48 14.97
C VAL A 12 22.34 -6.39 16.20
N ASP A 13 23.22 -6.08 17.15
CA ASP A 13 23.28 -6.72 18.46
C ASP A 13 22.02 -6.41 19.27
N ALA A 14 21.38 -7.45 19.80
CA ALA A 14 20.11 -7.42 20.52
C ALA A 14 20.12 -6.64 21.86
N THR A 15 21.20 -5.93 22.18
CA THR A 15 21.46 -5.29 23.48
C THR A 15 21.54 -3.77 23.43
N ALA A 16 21.46 -3.15 22.25
CA ALA A 16 21.43 -1.69 22.13
C ALA A 16 20.02 -1.14 22.46
N PRO A 17 19.90 -0.04 23.23
CA PRO A 17 18.62 0.55 23.60
C PRO A 17 17.94 1.10 22.35
N CYS A 18 16.94 0.40 21.83
CA CYS A 18 16.16 0.84 20.68
C CYS A 18 15.01 1.74 21.15
N SER A 19 14.92 2.95 20.56
CA SER A 19 13.74 3.82 20.68
C SER A 19 12.49 3.05 20.24
N PRO A 20 11.31 3.24 20.86
CA PRO A 20 10.06 2.54 20.49
C PRO A 20 9.62 2.70 19.02
N LEU A 21 10.28 3.56 18.24
CA LEU A 21 10.20 3.73 16.78
C LEU A 21 11.45 3.07 16.14
N ASN A 22 11.32 1.82 15.72
CA ASN A 22 12.38 0.80 15.80
C ASN A 22 13.29 0.61 14.56
N CYS A 23 13.51 1.67 13.76
CA CYS A 23 14.46 1.77 12.61
C CYS A 23 13.81 1.78 11.21
N ILE A 24 14.43 2.59 10.35
CA ILE A 24 14.23 2.62 8.89
C ILE A 24 15.45 2.00 8.23
N TRP A 25 15.21 1.10 7.28
CA TRP A 25 16.22 0.62 6.37
C TRP A 25 15.79 0.89 4.94
N LEU A 26 16.71 1.46 4.15
CA LEU A 26 16.54 1.66 2.73
C LEU A 26 17.76 1.07 2.02
N GLY A 27 17.55 0.06 1.18
CA GLY A 27 18.66 -0.58 0.49
C GLY A 27 18.23 -1.58 -0.60
N ALA A 28 19.13 -1.82 -1.55
CA ALA A 28 18.88 -2.80 -2.60
C ALA A 28 19.02 -4.23 -2.06
N VAL A 29 18.06 -5.10 -2.37
CA VAL A 29 18.10 -6.52 -1.99
C VAL A 29 18.85 -7.31 -3.07
N ALA A 30 20.17 -7.16 -3.15
CA ALA A 30 20.98 -7.84 -4.17
C ALA A 30 21.23 -9.34 -3.90
N ARG A 31 20.96 -9.80 -2.67
CA ARG A 31 21.09 -11.20 -2.23
C ARG A 31 19.96 -11.51 -1.25
N PRO A 32 19.61 -12.80 -1.03
CA PRO A 32 18.65 -13.19 -0.01
C PRO A 32 19.00 -12.57 1.35
N LEU A 33 18.12 -11.71 1.86
CA LEU A 33 18.27 -10.98 3.11
C LEU A 33 17.32 -11.57 4.15
N ARG A 34 17.87 -12.24 5.17
CA ARG A 34 17.09 -12.73 6.30
C ARG A 34 16.83 -11.62 7.30
N LEU A 35 15.56 -11.38 7.59
CA LEU A 35 15.14 -10.40 8.59
C LEU A 35 15.21 -11.03 9.99
N PRO A 36 15.77 -10.33 10.99
CA PRO A 36 15.91 -10.86 12.34
C PRO A 36 14.55 -10.93 13.03
N GLN A 37 14.22 -12.05 13.68
CA GLN A 37 12.97 -12.24 14.44
C GLN A 37 13.01 -11.50 15.78
N LEU A 38 12.87 -10.17 15.74
CA LEU A 38 12.90 -9.31 16.92
C LEU A 38 11.51 -9.09 17.53
N GLY A 39 10.51 -9.88 17.13
CA GLY A 39 9.12 -9.68 17.53
C GLY A 39 8.43 -8.52 16.80
N HIS A 40 9.13 -7.72 15.98
CA HIS A 40 8.60 -6.53 15.34
C HIS A 40 7.55 -6.79 14.25
N ILE A 41 6.81 -5.74 13.91
CA ILE A 41 6.00 -5.66 12.70
C ILE A 41 6.88 -5.06 11.60
N TYR A 42 7.02 -5.77 10.49
CA TYR A 42 7.78 -5.35 9.31
C TYR A 42 6.82 -4.74 8.30
N LEU A 43 7.07 -3.50 7.90
CA LEU A 43 6.39 -2.87 6.78
C LEU A 43 7.37 -2.77 5.62
N LEU A 44 7.10 -3.51 4.55
CA LEU A 44 7.95 -3.63 3.37
C LEU A 44 7.36 -2.85 2.20
N PHE A 45 8.19 -2.06 1.52
CA PHE A 45 7.83 -1.32 0.30
C PHE A 45 8.97 -1.44 -0.73
N PRO A 46 8.79 -2.21 -1.82
CA PRO A 46 9.87 -2.65 -2.70
C PRO A 46 10.32 -1.57 -3.72
N GLY A 47 9.68 -0.40 -3.75
CA GLY A 47 9.99 0.66 -4.70
C GLY A 47 9.58 0.30 -6.13
N GLU A 48 10.52 0.40 -7.08
CA GLU A 48 10.30 0.20 -8.52
C GLU A 48 10.48 -1.25 -9.00
N THR A 49 11.23 -2.07 -8.27
CA THR A 49 11.45 -3.48 -8.60
C THR A 49 10.72 -4.38 -7.64
N ALA A 50 10.11 -5.46 -8.13
CA ALA A 50 9.44 -6.43 -7.28
C ALA A 50 10.46 -7.15 -6.37
N VAL A 51 10.02 -7.52 -5.16
CA VAL A 51 10.81 -8.30 -4.20
C VAL A 51 9.98 -9.47 -3.70
N SER A 52 10.59 -10.64 -3.58
CA SER A 52 9.94 -11.79 -2.95
C SER A 52 10.20 -11.78 -1.46
N CYS A 53 9.19 -12.07 -0.65
CA CYS A 53 9.30 -12.30 0.78
C CYS A 53 8.69 -13.67 1.09
N ASN A 54 9.55 -14.66 1.39
CA ASN A 54 9.16 -16.07 1.50
C ASN A 54 8.37 -16.54 0.26
N ASN A 55 7.06 -16.84 0.42
CA ASN A 55 6.19 -17.31 -0.66
C ASN A 55 5.31 -16.20 -1.28
N SER A 56 5.53 -14.94 -0.90
CA SER A 56 4.73 -13.80 -1.36
C SER A 56 5.58 -12.85 -2.21
N THR A 57 5.12 -12.54 -3.42
CA THR A 57 5.75 -11.54 -4.28
C THR A 57 5.14 -10.17 -4.02
N LEU A 58 5.97 -9.20 -3.62
CA LEU A 58 5.59 -7.79 -3.52
C LEU A 58 5.89 -7.09 -4.85
N HIS A 59 4.85 -6.58 -5.52
CA HIS A 59 5.01 -5.81 -6.74
C HIS A 59 5.36 -4.34 -6.44
N PRO A 60 5.88 -3.60 -7.43
CA PRO A 60 6.15 -2.18 -7.29
C PRO A 60 4.92 -1.39 -6.82
N ASN A 61 5.16 -0.38 -5.98
CA ASN A 61 4.13 0.45 -5.34
C ASN A 61 3.10 -0.31 -4.49
N GLN A 62 3.40 -1.54 -4.07
CA GLN A 62 2.63 -2.25 -3.05
C GLN A 62 3.42 -2.28 -1.76
N TYR A 63 2.73 -2.31 -0.63
CA TYR A 63 3.36 -2.57 0.65
C TYR A 63 2.67 -3.75 1.35
N SER A 64 3.38 -4.39 2.25
CA SER A 64 2.78 -5.41 3.10
C SER A 64 3.32 -5.35 4.51
N LEU A 65 2.41 -5.62 5.45
CA LEU A 65 2.70 -5.79 6.84
C LEU A 65 2.92 -7.27 7.12
N PHE A 66 4.05 -7.58 7.75
CA PHE A 66 4.35 -8.89 8.29
C PHE A 66 4.58 -8.76 9.78
N THR A 67 4.11 -9.72 10.56
CA THR A 67 4.44 -9.81 11.97
C THR A 67 5.54 -10.84 12.17
N ALA A 68 6.17 -10.86 13.34
CA ALA A 68 7.04 -11.98 13.70
C ALA A 68 6.28 -13.31 13.57
N GLN A 69 6.88 -14.25 12.83
CA GLN A 69 6.37 -15.60 12.61
C GLN A 69 7.33 -16.62 13.23
N THR A 70 6.91 -17.90 13.29
CA THR A 70 7.76 -19.01 13.72
C THR A 70 8.99 -19.18 12.82
N GLU A 71 8.84 -18.93 11.52
CA GLU A 71 9.94 -18.92 10.54
C GLU A 71 10.44 -17.50 10.25
N ALA A 72 11.73 -17.36 9.94
CA ALA A 72 12.33 -16.06 9.65
C ALA A 72 11.90 -15.58 8.25
N LEU A 73 11.55 -14.30 8.13
CA LEU A 73 11.25 -13.70 6.83
C LEU A 73 12.54 -13.55 6.03
N THR A 74 12.52 -13.98 4.78
CA THR A 74 13.65 -13.85 3.85
C THR A 74 13.20 -13.05 2.63
N LEU A 75 13.88 -11.92 2.38
CA LEU A 75 13.69 -11.10 1.19
C LEU A 75 14.61 -11.59 0.08
N GLU A 76 14.06 -11.91 -1.09
CA GLU A 76 14.82 -12.37 -2.24
C GLU A 76 14.66 -11.41 -3.44
N PRO A 77 15.75 -11.10 -4.16
CA PRO A 77 15.65 -10.32 -5.40
C PRO A 77 14.85 -11.08 -6.45
N ILE A 78 13.98 -10.35 -7.15
CA ILE A 78 13.36 -10.84 -8.40
C ILE A 78 14.14 -10.37 -9.63
N ALA A 79 14.92 -9.30 -9.51
CA ALA A 79 15.75 -8.74 -10.57
C ALA A 79 17.19 -8.50 -10.10
N PRO A 80 18.20 -8.60 -10.98
CA PRO A 80 19.60 -8.38 -10.64
C PRO A 80 19.93 -6.92 -10.30
N ASP A 81 19.26 -5.95 -10.95
CA ASP A 81 19.38 -4.51 -10.68
C ASP A 81 18.18 -4.05 -9.82
N ALA A 82 18.15 -4.46 -8.56
CA ALA A 82 17.04 -4.17 -7.64
C ALA A 82 17.05 -2.72 -7.16
N SER A 83 15.90 -2.04 -7.26
CA SER A 83 15.68 -0.74 -6.62
C SER A 83 15.74 -0.88 -5.10
N PRO A 84 16.07 0.20 -4.37
CA PRO A 84 16.09 0.15 -2.92
C PRO A 84 14.70 -0.18 -2.38
N THR A 85 14.65 -1.18 -1.51
CA THR A 85 13.47 -1.57 -0.75
C THR A 85 13.49 -0.84 0.58
N LEU A 86 12.38 -0.21 0.93
CA LEU A 86 12.16 0.38 2.23
C LEU A 86 11.61 -0.70 3.18
N LEU A 87 12.24 -0.83 4.34
CA LEU A 87 11.80 -1.65 5.44
C LEU A 87 11.67 -0.79 6.69
N LEU A 88 10.49 -0.80 7.29
CA LEU A 88 10.21 -0.18 8.57
C LEU A 88 9.98 -1.25 9.63
N LEU A 89 10.63 -1.08 10.77
CA LEU A 89 10.48 -1.92 11.95
C LEU A 89 9.62 -1.19 12.97
N LEU A 90 8.41 -1.67 13.17
CA LEU A 90 7.46 -1.09 14.11
C LEU A 90 7.43 -1.92 15.40
N SER A 91 7.52 -1.25 16.56
CA SER A 91 7.38 -1.89 17.86
C SER A 91 5.96 -2.44 18.03
N PRO A 92 5.77 -3.74 18.28
CA PRO A 92 4.44 -4.30 18.53
C PRO A 92 3.82 -3.69 19.77
N GLY A 93 4.60 -3.46 20.84
CA GLY A 93 4.09 -2.85 22.07
C GLY A 93 3.52 -1.45 21.82
N PHE A 94 4.19 -0.62 21.02
CA PHE A 94 3.71 0.71 20.67
C PHE A 94 2.46 0.66 19.79
N ILE A 95 2.45 -0.20 18.76
CA ILE A 95 1.28 -0.38 17.89
C ILE A 95 0.08 -0.90 18.70
N LEU A 96 0.29 -1.83 19.63
CA LEU A 96 -0.76 -2.37 20.52
C LEU A 96 -1.29 -1.31 21.48
N GLU A 97 -0.42 -0.49 22.07
CA GLU A 97 -0.82 0.60 22.96
C GLU A 97 -1.68 1.65 22.21
N MET A 98 -1.26 2.04 21.01
CA MET A 98 -2.02 2.95 20.16
C MET A 98 -3.32 2.32 19.66
N ALA A 99 -3.30 1.04 19.30
CA ALA A 99 -4.50 0.30 18.92
C ALA A 99 -5.51 0.21 20.08
N HIS A 100 -5.03 -0.04 21.30
CA HIS A 100 -5.84 -0.04 22.50
C HIS A 100 -6.46 1.34 22.77
N PHE A 101 -5.67 2.42 22.68
CA PHE A 101 -6.16 3.79 22.79
C PHE A 101 -7.27 4.11 21.78
N LEU A 102 -7.15 3.57 20.56
CA LEU A 102 -8.14 3.69 19.48
C LEU A 102 -9.31 2.70 19.60
N ASN A 103 -9.38 1.91 20.68
CA ASN A 103 -10.39 0.89 20.95
C ASN A 103 -10.45 -0.24 19.89
N ILE A 104 -9.30 -0.64 19.35
CA ILE A 104 -9.11 -1.80 18.46
C ILE A 104 -8.88 -3.06 19.32
N PRO A 105 -9.76 -4.09 19.26
CA PRO A 105 -9.58 -5.35 19.97
C PRO A 105 -8.32 -6.09 19.56
N ASP A 106 -7.65 -6.72 20.53
CA ASP A 106 -6.43 -7.48 20.31
C ASP A 106 -6.60 -8.63 19.30
N SER A 107 -7.78 -9.25 19.27
CA SER A 107 -8.11 -10.34 18.33
C SER A 107 -8.11 -9.91 16.86
N LEU A 108 -8.27 -8.61 16.57
CA LEU A 108 -8.21 -8.06 15.21
C LEU A 108 -6.79 -7.67 14.81
N ASN A 109 -5.81 -7.71 15.72
CA ASN A 109 -4.41 -7.46 15.39
C ASN A 109 -3.79 -8.58 14.55
N HIS A 110 -4.39 -9.78 14.53
CA HIS A 110 -4.04 -10.83 13.56
C HIS A 110 -4.30 -10.41 12.10
N LEU A 111 -5.10 -9.35 11.86
CA LEU A 111 -5.31 -8.80 10.53
C LEU A 111 -4.07 -8.11 9.95
N LEU A 112 -3.05 -7.84 10.77
CA LEU A 112 -1.73 -7.37 10.31
C LEU A 112 -1.00 -8.40 9.45
N HIS A 113 -1.47 -9.66 9.40
CA HIS A 113 -0.86 -10.70 8.59
C HIS A 113 -1.16 -10.48 7.11
N SER A 114 -0.10 -10.21 6.34
CA SER A 114 -0.08 -10.24 4.87
C SER A 114 -1.28 -9.56 4.22
N ILE A 115 -1.45 -8.27 4.51
CA ILE A 115 -2.38 -7.45 3.74
C ILE A 115 -1.63 -6.93 2.52
N SER A 116 -2.00 -7.41 1.33
CA SER A 116 -1.70 -6.67 0.10
C SER A 116 -2.61 -5.44 0.08
N LEU A 117 -1.99 -4.27 0.19
CA LEU A 117 -2.69 -2.99 0.26
C LEU A 117 -2.67 -2.26 -1.09
N PRO A 118 -3.63 -1.34 -1.34
CA PRO A 118 -3.82 -0.70 -2.64
C PRO A 118 -2.56 -0.02 -3.17
N GLN A 119 -2.38 -0.07 -4.49
CA GLN A 119 -1.55 0.92 -5.17
C GLN A 119 -2.21 2.31 -5.11
N GLY A 120 -1.44 3.35 -4.81
CA GLY A 120 -1.90 4.75 -4.89
C GLY A 120 -2.83 5.19 -3.74
N ASP A 121 -2.63 4.65 -2.54
CA ASP A 121 -3.21 5.18 -1.30
C ASP A 121 -2.27 6.15 -0.57
N GLU A 122 -2.81 6.82 0.46
CA GLU A 122 -2.11 7.80 1.28
C GLU A 122 -0.84 7.19 1.92
N LEU A 123 -0.93 5.95 2.38
CA LEU A 123 0.21 5.23 2.94
C LEU A 123 1.32 4.97 1.92
N SER A 124 0.97 4.57 0.69
CA SER A 124 1.95 4.42 -0.40
C SER A 124 2.65 5.73 -0.72
N PHE A 125 1.93 6.86 -0.67
CA PHE A 125 2.51 8.19 -0.88
C PHE A 125 3.49 8.54 0.25
N LEU A 126 3.08 8.38 1.51
CA LEU A 126 3.94 8.63 2.67
C LEU A 126 5.20 7.74 2.65
N LEU A 127 5.09 6.49 2.22
CA LEU A 127 6.23 5.58 2.08
C LEU A 127 7.19 6.05 0.97
N ALA A 128 6.67 6.49 -0.18
CA ALA A 128 7.50 7.03 -1.27
C ALA A 128 8.19 8.35 -0.87
N GLU A 129 7.50 9.21 -0.14
CA GLU A 129 8.07 10.44 0.43
C GLU A 129 9.15 10.10 1.46
N LEU A 130 8.91 9.10 2.32
CA LEU A 130 9.90 8.62 3.28
C LEU A 130 11.15 8.05 2.59
N VAL A 131 11.00 7.33 1.47
CA VAL A 131 12.15 6.91 0.63
C VAL A 131 12.94 8.14 0.18
N THR A 132 12.26 9.17 -0.32
CA THR A 132 12.88 10.41 -0.80
C THR A 132 13.67 11.14 0.29
N VAL A 133 13.11 11.22 1.50
CA VAL A 133 13.77 11.87 2.65
C VAL A 133 14.92 11.03 3.22
N CYS A 134 14.87 9.71 3.07
CA CYS A 134 15.94 8.81 3.49
C CYS A 134 17.10 8.75 2.48
N THR A 135 16.87 9.15 1.22
CA THR A 135 17.95 9.27 0.24
C THR A 135 18.92 10.42 0.58
N PRO A 136 20.24 10.22 0.46
CA PRO A 136 21.22 11.26 0.81
C PRO A 136 21.06 12.56 0.00
N PRO A 137 21.18 13.74 0.64
CA PRO A 137 21.43 13.96 2.06
C PRO A 137 20.13 13.87 2.90
N ALA A 138 20.05 12.85 3.76
CA ALA A 138 18.86 12.58 4.56
C ALA A 138 18.72 13.55 5.74
N GLN A 139 17.50 14.06 5.97
CA GLN A 139 17.17 14.90 7.12
C GLN A 139 16.48 14.06 8.19
N GLN A 140 17.15 13.87 9.32
CA GLN A 140 16.76 12.88 10.32
C GLN A 140 15.44 13.21 11.04
N ASN A 141 15.22 14.49 11.38
CA ASN A 141 13.97 14.93 12.02
C ASN A 141 12.77 14.73 11.09
N THR A 142 12.93 15.05 9.80
CA THR A 142 11.89 14.88 8.78
C THR A 142 11.52 13.41 8.58
N ALA A 143 12.50 12.50 8.61
CA ALA A 143 12.24 11.07 8.52
C ALA A 143 11.47 10.53 9.75
N GLU A 144 11.76 11.04 10.95
CA GLU A 144 11.04 10.67 12.18
C GLU A 144 9.59 11.18 12.17
N GLU A 145 9.35 12.42 11.69
CA GLU A 145 8.00 12.98 11.52
C GLU A 145 7.16 12.17 10.51
N LEU A 146 7.72 11.90 9.32
CA LEU A 146 7.04 11.09 8.30
C LEU A 146 6.80 9.64 8.77
N MET A 147 7.68 9.07 9.60
CA MET A 147 7.45 7.76 10.19
C MET A 147 6.22 7.75 11.11
N LEU A 148 6.04 8.79 11.92
CA LEU A 148 4.86 8.91 12.77
C LEU A 148 3.58 9.07 11.95
N GLU A 149 3.64 9.80 10.83
CA GLU A 149 2.52 9.88 9.88
C GLU A 149 2.19 8.53 9.27
N VAL A 150 3.21 7.76 8.84
CA VAL A 150 3.07 6.37 8.37
C VAL A 150 2.38 5.49 9.43
N VAL A 151 2.81 5.58 10.69
CA VAL A 151 2.19 4.81 11.78
C VAL A 151 0.74 5.24 12.02
N GLY A 152 0.47 6.54 12.02
CA GLY A 152 -0.89 7.09 12.14
C GLY A 152 -1.81 6.56 11.05
N GLU A 153 -1.32 6.51 9.81
CA GLU A 153 -2.08 6.00 8.68
C GLU A 153 -2.30 4.48 8.75
N VAL A 154 -1.30 3.70 9.18
CA VAL A 154 -1.48 2.26 9.46
C VAL A 154 -2.59 2.04 10.50
N LEU A 155 -2.57 2.79 11.60
CA LEU A 155 -3.59 2.70 12.64
C LEU A 155 -4.98 3.14 12.14
N ARG A 156 -5.05 4.19 11.31
CA ARG A 156 -6.29 4.63 10.68
C ARG A 156 -6.88 3.53 9.79
N LEU A 157 -6.06 2.89 8.97
CA LEU A 157 -6.48 1.77 8.12
C LEU A 157 -6.96 0.57 8.95
N MET A 158 -6.27 0.25 10.05
CA MET A 158 -6.70 -0.79 10.99
C MET A 158 -8.07 -0.44 11.61
N GLN A 159 -8.27 0.81 12.02
CA GLN A 159 -9.53 1.27 12.62
C GLN A 159 -10.68 1.25 11.61
N LEU A 160 -10.47 1.71 10.38
CA LEU A 160 -11.46 1.63 9.30
C LEU A 160 -11.87 0.19 9.02
N ARG A 161 -10.88 -0.71 8.92
CA ARG A 161 -11.13 -2.14 8.73
C ARG A 161 -11.91 -2.73 9.91
N GLN A 162 -11.57 -2.37 11.13
CA GLN A 162 -12.32 -2.79 12.31
C GLN A 162 -13.77 -2.28 12.28
N GLN A 163 -13.99 -1.00 11.95
CA GLN A 163 -15.33 -0.43 11.88
C GLN A 163 -16.17 -1.17 10.85
N ALA A 164 -15.62 -1.41 9.66
CA ALA A 164 -16.24 -2.24 8.65
C ALA A 164 -16.63 -3.60 9.22
N LEU A 165 -15.66 -4.31 9.82
CA LEU A 165 -15.89 -5.63 10.42
C LEU A 165 -16.94 -5.60 11.53
N ARG A 166 -17.03 -4.55 12.35
CA ARG A 166 -18.08 -4.39 13.35
C ARG A 166 -19.46 -4.19 12.71
N THR A 167 -19.54 -3.42 11.63
CA THR A 167 -20.77 -3.30 10.82
C THR A 167 -21.16 -4.66 10.24
N LEU A 168 -20.18 -5.51 9.89
CA LEU A 168 -20.44 -6.89 9.46
C LEU A 168 -20.83 -7.82 10.62
N ALA A 169 -20.25 -7.63 11.81
CA ALA A 169 -20.45 -8.45 13.02
C ALA A 169 -21.89 -8.45 13.53
N HIS A 170 -22.63 -7.36 13.29
CA HIS A 170 -24.07 -7.28 13.57
C HIS A 170 -24.91 -8.31 12.77
N HIS A 171 -24.29 -9.06 11.86
CA HIS A 171 -24.84 -10.28 11.27
C HIS A 171 -23.98 -11.49 11.69
N LYS A 172 -24.31 -12.10 12.84
CA LYS A 172 -23.74 -13.34 13.41
C LYS A 172 -22.20 -13.43 13.35
N GLN A 173 -21.56 -13.29 14.53
CA GLN A 173 -20.11 -13.37 14.78
C GLN A 173 -19.34 -14.49 14.04
N SER A 174 -19.99 -15.62 13.72
CA SER A 174 -19.44 -16.74 12.93
C SER A 174 -19.10 -16.41 11.46
N THR A 175 -19.45 -15.22 10.96
CA THR A 175 -19.38 -14.89 9.52
C THR A 175 -18.18 -14.00 9.16
N ILE A 176 -17.49 -13.37 10.11
CA ILE A 176 -16.39 -12.43 9.83
C ILE A 176 -15.15 -13.12 9.27
N ASP A 177 -14.74 -14.23 9.88
CA ASP A 177 -13.57 -15.00 9.46
C ASP A 177 -13.75 -15.56 8.04
N ASP A 178 -15.00 -15.80 7.62
CA ASP A 178 -15.34 -16.27 6.27
C ASP A 178 -15.51 -15.13 5.25
N LEU A 179 -16.01 -13.96 5.67
CA LEU A 179 -16.36 -12.87 4.75
C LEU A 179 -15.18 -11.98 4.39
N LEU A 180 -14.26 -11.74 5.33
CA LEU A 180 -13.12 -10.86 5.07
C LEU A 180 -12.17 -11.42 4.00
N PRO A 181 -11.77 -12.72 4.02
CA PRO A 181 -10.98 -13.31 2.94
C PRO A 181 -11.68 -13.21 1.59
N ARG A 182 -13.01 -13.40 1.54
CA ARG A 182 -13.82 -13.26 0.33
C ARG A 182 -13.81 -11.82 -0.19
N LEU A 183 -13.91 -10.81 0.66
CA LEU A 183 -13.84 -9.41 0.24
C LEU A 183 -12.43 -9.03 -0.25
N LEU A 184 -11.37 -9.56 0.35
CA LEU A 184 -10.01 -9.38 -0.13
C LEU A 184 -9.78 -10.10 -1.47
N GLN A 185 -10.34 -11.30 -1.66
CA GLN A 185 -10.32 -12.00 -2.94
C GLN A 185 -11.07 -11.19 -4.02
N ALA A 186 -12.22 -10.61 -3.70
CA ALA A 186 -12.94 -9.73 -4.62
C ALA A 186 -12.09 -8.53 -5.03
N ARG A 187 -11.40 -7.91 -4.06
CA ARG A 187 -10.49 -6.79 -4.30
C ARG A 187 -9.35 -7.19 -5.23
N GLN A 188 -8.65 -8.29 -4.97
CA GLN A 188 -7.57 -8.80 -5.81
C GLN A 188 -8.06 -9.13 -7.23
N TYR A 189 -9.24 -9.74 -7.35
CA TYR A 189 -9.87 -10.02 -8.64
C TYR A 189 -10.07 -8.74 -9.47
N VAL A 190 -10.50 -7.67 -8.81
CA VAL A 190 -10.74 -6.35 -9.42
C VAL A 190 -9.43 -5.65 -9.78
N GLU A 191 -8.43 -5.65 -8.89
CA GLU A 191 -7.10 -5.09 -9.13
C GLU A 191 -6.38 -5.77 -10.30
N ALA A 192 -6.61 -7.07 -10.51
CA ALA A 192 -6.06 -7.77 -11.68
C ALA A 192 -6.75 -7.41 -13.01
N ARG A 193 -7.93 -6.77 -12.98
CA ARG A 193 -8.83 -6.64 -14.15
C ARG A 193 -9.44 -5.24 -14.31
N TYR A 194 -9.00 -4.23 -13.57
CA TYR A 194 -9.70 -2.94 -13.49
C TYR A 194 -9.83 -2.21 -14.84
N LEU A 195 -8.95 -2.46 -15.81
CA LEU A 195 -9.06 -1.91 -17.17
C LEU A 195 -10.20 -2.55 -17.99
N GLN A 196 -10.66 -3.74 -17.61
CA GLN A 196 -11.77 -4.43 -18.26
C GLN A 196 -13.12 -3.97 -17.69
N PRO A 197 -14.25 -4.18 -18.39
CA PRO A 197 -15.57 -3.95 -17.83
C PRO A 197 -15.85 -4.87 -16.63
N ILE A 198 -15.98 -4.29 -15.43
CA ILE A 198 -16.28 -5.02 -14.19
C ILE A 198 -17.73 -4.75 -13.77
N LYS A 199 -18.50 -5.82 -13.53
CA LYS A 199 -19.86 -5.76 -12.99
C LYS A 199 -19.89 -6.33 -11.57
N VAL A 200 -20.76 -5.76 -10.73
CA VAL A 200 -21.01 -6.24 -9.36
C VAL A 200 -21.36 -7.73 -9.35
N ALA A 201 -22.25 -8.16 -10.25
CA ALA A 201 -22.63 -9.56 -10.43
C ALA A 201 -21.44 -10.51 -10.59
N GLY A 202 -20.52 -10.20 -11.50
CA GLY A 202 -19.37 -11.06 -11.78
C GLY A 202 -18.40 -11.14 -10.60
N VAL A 203 -18.19 -10.04 -9.87
CA VAL A 203 -17.32 -10.06 -8.68
C VAL A 203 -17.98 -10.80 -7.52
N ALA A 204 -19.29 -10.63 -7.33
CA ALA A 204 -20.05 -11.31 -6.29
C ALA A 204 -20.05 -12.83 -6.49
N GLU A 205 -20.15 -13.30 -7.74
CA GLU A 205 -20.07 -14.72 -8.11
C GLU A 205 -18.71 -15.33 -7.76
N VAL A 206 -17.60 -14.64 -8.09
CA VAL A 206 -16.23 -15.08 -7.78
C VAL A 206 -16.02 -15.36 -6.29
N VAL A 207 -16.74 -14.63 -5.43
CA VAL A 207 -16.58 -14.72 -3.97
C VAL A 207 -17.76 -15.39 -3.28
N ALA A 208 -18.61 -16.07 -4.06
CA ALA A 208 -19.78 -16.80 -3.59
C ALA A 208 -20.71 -15.98 -2.68
N LEU A 209 -21.02 -14.75 -3.11
CA LEU A 209 -21.97 -13.85 -2.45
C LEU A 209 -23.07 -13.42 -3.41
N SER A 210 -24.26 -13.11 -2.89
CA SER A 210 -25.29 -12.44 -3.70
C SER A 210 -24.85 -11.00 -4.01
N GLU A 211 -25.30 -10.45 -5.14
CA GLU A 211 -24.91 -9.10 -5.58
C GLU A 211 -25.19 -8.03 -4.53
N PHE A 212 -26.39 -8.08 -3.94
CA PHE A 212 -26.81 -7.13 -2.92
C PHE A 212 -25.95 -7.25 -1.66
N HIS A 213 -25.66 -8.48 -1.23
CA HIS A 213 -24.85 -8.69 -0.05
C HIS A 213 -23.41 -8.24 -0.30
N PHE A 214 -22.81 -8.66 -1.41
CA PHE A 214 -21.47 -8.23 -1.81
C PHE A 214 -21.36 -6.71 -1.91
N ALA A 215 -22.26 -6.01 -2.61
CA ALA A 215 -22.19 -4.56 -2.76
C ALA A 215 -22.23 -3.83 -1.41
N ARG A 216 -23.09 -4.30 -0.49
CA ARG A 216 -23.18 -3.74 0.87
C ARG A 216 -21.90 -4.00 1.67
N LEU A 217 -21.40 -5.24 1.64
CA LEU A 217 -20.19 -5.64 2.35
C LEU A 217 -18.95 -4.94 1.82
N PHE A 218 -18.81 -4.85 0.49
CA PHE A 218 -17.68 -4.18 -0.16
C PHE A 218 -17.66 -2.69 0.16
N LYS A 219 -18.82 -2.01 0.09
CA LYS A 219 -18.91 -0.60 0.46
C LYS A 219 -18.60 -0.39 1.94
N ALA A 220 -19.07 -1.26 2.83
CA ALA A 220 -18.74 -1.18 4.25
C ALA A 220 -17.24 -1.41 4.50
N ALA A 221 -16.62 -2.36 3.79
CA ALA A 221 -15.22 -2.74 3.95
C ALA A 221 -14.21 -1.74 3.40
N PHE A 222 -14.53 -1.08 2.28
CA PHE A 222 -13.59 -0.23 1.55
C PHE A 222 -14.04 1.23 1.47
N ASP A 223 -15.10 1.59 2.19
CA ASP A 223 -15.73 2.92 2.23
C ASP A 223 -16.07 3.50 0.84
N MET A 224 -16.21 2.64 -0.15
CA MET A 224 -16.58 3.03 -1.51
C MET A 224 -17.25 1.89 -2.24
N SER A 225 -18.14 2.22 -3.18
CA SER A 225 -18.76 1.20 -4.02
C SER A 225 -17.71 0.53 -4.92
N LEU A 226 -17.98 -0.70 -5.37
CA LEU A 226 -17.12 -1.38 -6.33
C LEU A 226 -16.83 -0.50 -7.56
N HIS A 227 -17.84 0.19 -8.08
CA HIS A 227 -17.67 1.11 -9.21
C HIS A 227 -16.69 2.25 -8.88
N GLN A 228 -16.83 2.89 -7.71
CA GLN A 228 -15.91 3.94 -7.27
C GLN A 228 -14.49 3.41 -7.11
N PHE A 229 -14.32 2.21 -6.58
CA PHE A 229 -13.01 1.56 -6.45
C PHE A 229 -12.36 1.29 -7.82
N VAL A 230 -13.10 0.77 -8.79
CA VAL A 230 -12.59 0.56 -10.16
C VAL A 230 -12.20 1.88 -10.82
N MET A 231 -13.03 2.93 -10.68
CA MET A 231 -12.71 4.26 -11.21
C MET A 231 -11.47 4.86 -10.55
N ARG A 232 -11.29 4.62 -9.25
CA ARG A 232 -10.09 5.01 -8.53
C ARG A 232 -8.85 4.37 -9.16
N LEU A 233 -8.81 3.04 -9.28
CA LEU A 233 -7.68 2.33 -9.88
C LEU A 233 -7.36 2.83 -11.30
N ARG A 234 -8.38 3.09 -12.12
CA ARG A 234 -8.22 3.64 -13.47
C ARG A 234 -7.61 5.04 -13.50
N LEU A 235 -7.96 5.89 -12.55
CA LEU A 235 -7.36 7.23 -12.43
C LEU A 235 -5.91 7.15 -11.95
N ASP A 236 -5.58 6.20 -11.08
CA ASP A 236 -4.20 5.97 -10.64
C ASP A 236 -3.33 5.49 -11.79
N GLU A 237 -3.84 4.56 -12.60
CA GLU A 237 -3.16 4.12 -13.82
C GLU A 237 -2.99 5.28 -14.81
N ALA A 238 -4.01 6.14 -14.96
CA ALA A 238 -3.89 7.31 -15.81
C ALA A 238 -2.77 8.25 -15.34
N HIS A 239 -2.69 8.50 -14.04
CA HIS A 239 -1.63 9.31 -13.44
C HIS A 239 -0.25 8.69 -13.69
N ARG A 240 -0.12 7.37 -13.51
CA ARG A 240 1.12 6.62 -13.80
C ARG A 240 1.52 6.71 -15.28
N CYS A 241 0.58 6.59 -16.21
CA CYS A 241 0.86 6.74 -17.64
C CYS A 241 1.37 8.15 -17.99
N LEU A 242 0.82 9.20 -17.39
CA LEU A 242 1.30 10.58 -17.60
C LEU A 242 2.74 10.77 -17.13
N LEU A 243 3.13 10.09 -16.05
CA LEU A 243 4.49 10.12 -15.51
C LEU A 243 5.51 9.36 -16.36
N THR A 244 5.08 8.31 -17.06
CA THR A 244 5.99 7.33 -17.68
C THR A 244 5.95 7.33 -19.21
N THR A 245 4.96 7.97 -19.82
CA THR A 245 4.74 7.94 -21.28
C THR A 245 4.36 9.33 -21.82
N ASP A 246 4.42 9.49 -23.15
CA ASP A 246 3.97 10.70 -23.85
C ASP A 246 2.60 10.53 -24.53
N VAL A 247 1.76 9.64 -24.01
CA VAL A 247 0.40 9.39 -24.52
C VAL A 247 -0.45 10.66 -24.46
N SER A 248 -1.32 10.88 -25.46
CA SER A 248 -2.22 12.01 -25.44
C SER A 248 -3.29 11.86 -24.35
N VAL A 249 -3.74 12.96 -23.75
CA VAL A 249 -4.81 12.95 -22.72
C VAL A 249 -6.09 12.29 -23.23
N THR A 250 -6.37 12.41 -24.53
CA THR A 250 -7.54 11.82 -25.20
C THR A 250 -7.45 10.31 -25.27
N GLU A 251 -6.33 9.78 -25.77
CA GLU A 251 -6.08 8.34 -25.83
C GLU A 251 -6.02 7.74 -24.42
N LEU A 252 -5.43 8.46 -23.47
CA LEU A 252 -5.34 7.99 -22.10
C LEU A 252 -6.71 7.79 -21.44
N GLY A 253 -7.62 8.75 -21.60
CA GLY A 253 -8.97 8.64 -21.03
C GLY A 253 -9.71 7.40 -21.56
N LEU A 254 -9.59 7.13 -22.87
CA LEU A 254 -10.17 5.93 -23.49
C LEU A 254 -9.46 4.66 -23.00
N HIS A 255 -8.13 4.69 -22.91
CA HIS A 255 -7.30 3.56 -22.49
C HIS A 255 -7.63 3.09 -21.07
N VAL A 256 -7.80 4.02 -20.13
CA VAL A 256 -8.20 3.70 -18.75
C VAL A 256 -9.71 3.44 -18.61
N GLY A 257 -10.44 3.37 -19.73
CA GLY A 257 -11.81 2.88 -19.79
C GLY A 257 -12.90 3.91 -19.47
N TYR A 258 -12.62 5.21 -19.63
CA TYR A 258 -13.69 6.23 -19.63
C TYR A 258 -14.35 6.31 -21.01
N SER A 259 -15.68 6.37 -21.03
CA SER A 259 -16.47 6.52 -22.27
C SER A 259 -16.48 7.95 -22.82
N SER A 260 -16.11 8.94 -22.01
CA SER A 260 -16.01 10.33 -22.44
C SER A 260 -14.79 11.02 -21.84
N LEU A 261 -14.12 11.81 -22.67
CA LEU A 261 -12.96 12.61 -22.27
C LEU A 261 -13.31 13.64 -21.18
N SER A 262 -14.48 14.27 -21.29
CA SER A 262 -14.96 15.24 -20.31
C SER A 262 -15.13 14.61 -18.93
N SER A 263 -15.72 13.41 -18.84
CA SER A 263 -15.87 12.69 -17.57
C SER A 263 -14.51 12.33 -16.97
N PHE A 264 -13.57 11.88 -17.79
CA PHE A 264 -12.20 11.59 -17.36
C PHE A 264 -11.51 12.83 -16.78
N ILE A 265 -11.51 13.95 -17.52
CA ILE A 265 -10.84 15.19 -17.09
C ILE A 265 -11.42 15.70 -15.76
N HIS A 266 -12.75 15.68 -15.60
CA HIS A 266 -13.40 16.11 -14.36
C HIS A 266 -13.02 15.19 -13.19
N ALA A 267 -13.07 13.87 -13.40
CA ALA A 267 -12.74 12.90 -12.36
C ALA A 267 -11.25 12.99 -11.95
N PHE A 268 -10.36 13.13 -12.92
CA PHE A 268 -8.93 13.30 -12.69
C PHE A 268 -8.65 14.60 -11.93
N LYS A 269 -9.22 15.74 -12.37
CA LYS A 269 -9.05 17.02 -11.68
C LYS A 269 -9.59 16.99 -10.26
N ARG A 270 -10.75 16.36 -10.04
CA ARG A 270 -11.33 16.21 -8.70
C ARG A 270 -10.41 15.44 -7.76
N ARG A 271 -9.70 14.43 -8.27
CA ARG A 271 -8.81 13.59 -7.47
C ARG A 271 -7.44 14.21 -7.23
N PHE A 272 -6.81 14.75 -8.27
CA PHE A 272 -5.41 15.20 -8.24
C PHE A 272 -5.25 16.72 -8.19
N GLY A 273 -6.34 17.48 -8.13
CA GLY A 273 -6.34 18.94 -8.04
C GLY A 273 -6.11 19.67 -9.38
N PHE A 274 -5.49 19.02 -10.36
CA PHE A 274 -5.16 19.61 -11.67
C PHE A 274 -5.71 18.78 -12.83
N SER A 275 -5.92 19.41 -14.00
CA SER A 275 -6.34 18.65 -15.19
C SER A 275 -5.19 17.79 -15.73
N PRO A 276 -5.48 16.66 -16.39
CA PRO A 276 -4.44 15.80 -16.99
C PRO A 276 -3.49 16.57 -17.92
N ALA A 277 -4.04 17.49 -18.73
CA ALA A 277 -3.25 18.28 -19.68
C ALA A 277 -2.33 19.29 -18.98
N HIS A 278 -2.79 19.89 -17.89
CA HIS A 278 -1.95 20.78 -17.08
C HIS A 278 -0.80 20.00 -16.45
N TYR A 279 -1.10 18.84 -15.88
CA TYR A 279 -0.12 17.95 -15.27
C TYR A 279 0.93 17.46 -16.30
N GLN A 280 0.48 17.02 -17.47
CA GLN A 280 1.37 16.61 -18.56
C GLN A 280 2.31 17.73 -19.02
N ARG A 281 1.83 18.98 -19.06
CA ARG A 281 2.65 20.14 -19.42
C ARG A 281 3.74 20.41 -18.39
N GLN A 282 3.42 20.31 -17.10
CA GLN A 282 4.42 20.47 -16.02
C GLN A 282 5.51 19.41 -16.12
N LEU A 283 5.14 18.14 -16.33
CA LEU A 283 6.11 17.05 -16.49
C LEU A 283 7.02 17.23 -17.72
N LYS A 284 6.48 17.76 -18.83
CA LYS A 284 7.30 18.06 -20.01
C LYS A 284 8.30 19.18 -19.73
N MET A 285 7.89 20.23 -19.02
CA MET A 285 8.78 21.33 -18.64
C MET A 285 9.92 20.83 -17.75
N SER A 286 9.63 20.02 -16.72
CA SER A 286 10.66 19.48 -15.83
C SER A 286 11.63 18.52 -16.53
N ARG A 287 11.16 17.69 -17.47
CA ARG A 287 12.04 16.83 -18.27
C ARG A 287 12.96 17.64 -19.20
N ILE A 288 12.49 18.75 -19.75
CA ILE A 288 13.31 19.64 -20.60
C ILE A 288 14.39 20.34 -19.75
N GLU A 289 14.04 20.80 -18.54
CA GLU A 289 14.98 21.43 -17.60
C GLU A 289 16.06 20.47 -17.07
N GLN A 290 15.78 19.16 -17.02
CA GLN A 290 16.77 18.15 -16.63
C GLN A 290 17.64 17.64 -17.80
N ALA A 291 17.24 17.91 -19.05
CA ALA A 291 17.94 17.47 -20.24
C ALA A 291 18.82 18.56 -20.89
N GLY A 292 18.72 19.81 -20.43
CA GLY A 292 19.54 20.96 -20.88
C GLY A 292 20.56 21.37 -19.84
#